data_AF-A0A7V6I3I7-F1
#
_entry.id   AF-A0A7V6I3I7-F1
#
_cell.length_a   1.000
_cell.length_b   1.000
_cell.length_c   1.000
_cell.angle_alpha   90.00
_cell.angle_beta   90.00
_cell.angle_gamma   90.00
#
_symmetry.space_group_name_H-M   'P 1'
#
loop_
_entity.id
_entity.type
_entity.pdbx_description
1 polymer ?
#
loop_
_entity_poly.entity_id
_entity_poly.type
_entity_poly.pdbx_seq_one_letter_code
_entity_poly.pdbx_strand_id
1 'polypeptide(L)'
;FGRVNRKREKGVCNCFVFNKRNDSDKFIYRNEDVITRTIQALQEKETQNSGIIKETELQQMIDFVYPNWDKDDKDEFDKITSLLDNFIENEMKPFIYNEKQEEDFYEQFDGVKVLPLKFFGEYQTLLEQNKFIKAENLKVQISSKRFNALIHKDGVDVKTAEFESIGTHKILEQKVFVINKKYDSEIGLQLDVEESSSKENRFL
;
A
#
# COMPACT_ATOMS: atom_id res chain seq x y z
N PHE A 1 8.24 -9.07 -24.41
CA PHE A 1 8.84 -8.47 -25.63
C PHE A 1 8.12 -7.25 -26.20
N GLY A 2 6.80 -7.09 -26.05
CA GLY A 2 6.01 -6.03 -26.73
C GLY A 2 6.40 -4.56 -26.47
N ARG A 3 7.29 -4.26 -25.51
CA ARG A 3 7.79 -2.90 -25.25
C ARG A 3 9.08 -2.55 -26.02
N VAL A 4 9.80 -3.54 -26.55
CA VAL A 4 11.13 -3.34 -27.19
C VAL A 4 11.02 -2.59 -28.51
N ASN A 5 10.06 -2.96 -29.35
CA ASN A 5 9.78 -2.31 -30.64
C ASN A 5 8.27 -2.06 -30.82
N ARG A 6 7.64 -1.40 -29.84
CA ARG A 6 6.18 -1.19 -29.80
C ARG A 6 5.62 -0.48 -31.05
N LYS A 7 6.39 0.46 -31.63
CA LYS A 7 6.01 1.19 -32.85
C LYS A 7 6.40 0.47 -34.15
N ARG A 8 7.09 -0.67 -34.07
CA ARG A 8 7.57 -1.49 -35.22
C ARG A 8 8.56 -0.80 -36.17
N GLU A 9 9.09 0.37 -35.81
CA GLU A 9 10.00 1.18 -36.64
C GLU A 9 11.45 0.67 -36.64
N LYS A 10 11.89 -0.01 -35.57
CA LYS A 10 13.31 -0.34 -35.32
C LYS A 10 13.79 -1.65 -35.96
N GLY A 11 12.98 -2.29 -36.80
CA GLY A 11 13.27 -3.63 -37.35
C GLY A 11 13.37 -4.72 -36.27
N VAL A 12 14.22 -5.73 -36.49
CA VAL A 12 14.48 -6.81 -35.52
C VAL A 12 15.31 -6.25 -34.37
N CYS A 13 14.83 -6.42 -33.14
CA CYS A 13 15.49 -5.92 -31.94
C CYS A 13 15.91 -7.07 -31.04
N ASN A 14 17.10 -6.96 -30.46
CA ASN A 14 17.61 -7.96 -29.54
C ASN A 14 16.85 -7.91 -28.20
N CYS A 15 16.62 -9.09 -27.62
CA CYS A 15 16.17 -9.23 -26.25
C CYS A 15 17.02 -10.28 -25.54
N PHE A 16 17.60 -9.90 -24.42
CA PHE A 16 18.45 -10.78 -23.62
C PHE A 16 17.62 -11.35 -22.48
N VAL A 17 17.64 -12.68 -22.34
CA VAL A 17 16.92 -13.41 -21.30
C VAL A 17 17.94 -14.17 -20.47
N PHE A 18 17.85 -14.05 -19.15
CA PHE A 18 18.67 -14.85 -18.24
C PHE A 18 18.08 -16.26 -18.13
N ASN A 19 18.94 -17.27 -18.26
CA ASN A 19 18.55 -18.69 -18.25
C ASN A 19 18.65 -19.34 -16.86
N LYS A 20 18.93 -18.56 -15.82
CA LYS A 20 19.05 -19.03 -14.43
C LYS A 20 18.15 -18.21 -13.54
N ARG A 21 17.52 -18.91 -12.61
CA ARG A 21 16.65 -18.37 -11.58
C ARG A 21 17.47 -17.85 -10.39
N ASN A 22 17.11 -16.70 -9.83
CA ASN A 22 17.63 -16.26 -8.53
C ASN A 22 16.77 -16.82 -7.37
N ASP A 23 17.27 -16.77 -6.12
CA ASP A 23 16.54 -17.36 -4.99
C ASP A 23 15.22 -16.66 -4.65
N SER A 24 15.10 -15.36 -4.96
CA SER A 24 13.89 -14.57 -4.71
C SER A 24 12.77 -14.84 -5.72
N ASP A 25 13.12 -15.20 -6.95
CA ASP A 25 12.16 -15.46 -8.02
C ASP A 25 11.21 -16.60 -7.63
N LYS A 26 11.66 -17.56 -6.81
CA LYS A 26 10.91 -18.73 -6.29
C LYS A 26 9.59 -18.36 -5.65
N PHE A 27 9.53 -17.19 -5.02
CA PHE A 27 8.34 -16.69 -4.36
C PHE A 27 7.36 -16.01 -5.31
N ILE A 28 7.83 -15.58 -6.49
CA ILE A 28 7.03 -14.86 -7.50
C ILE A 28 6.40 -15.85 -8.50
N TYR A 29 7.18 -16.78 -9.03
CA TYR A 29 6.72 -17.76 -10.04
C TYR A 29 6.78 -19.19 -9.52
N ARG A 30 5.76 -19.62 -8.77
CA ARG A 30 5.84 -20.88 -8.01
C ARG A 30 5.94 -22.14 -8.89
N ASN A 31 5.34 -22.12 -10.07
CA ASN A 31 5.31 -23.27 -10.98
C ASN A 31 6.65 -23.43 -11.72
N GLU A 32 7.53 -24.28 -11.20
CA GLU A 32 8.86 -24.58 -11.79
C GLU A 32 8.77 -25.21 -13.19
N ASP A 33 7.73 -26.01 -13.44
CA ASP A 33 7.57 -26.67 -14.73
C ASP A 33 7.27 -25.67 -15.85
N VAL A 34 6.47 -24.64 -15.56
CA VAL A 34 6.20 -23.53 -16.47
C VAL A 34 7.50 -22.77 -16.80
N ILE A 35 8.33 -22.49 -15.79
CA ILE A 35 9.62 -21.82 -15.99
C ILE A 35 10.55 -22.67 -16.86
N THR A 36 10.65 -23.95 -16.57
CA THR A 36 11.48 -24.91 -17.32
C THR A 36 11.06 -24.96 -18.79
N ARG A 37 9.75 -25.13 -19.07
CA ARG A 37 9.22 -25.13 -20.44
C ARG A 37 9.43 -23.79 -21.14
N THR A 38 9.32 -22.67 -20.42
CA THR A 38 9.56 -21.33 -20.98
C THR A 38 11.01 -21.18 -21.46
N ILE A 39 11.98 -21.59 -20.64
CA ILE A 39 13.40 -21.53 -21.01
C ILE A 39 13.66 -22.45 -22.20
N GLN A 40 13.12 -23.68 -22.17
CA GLN A 40 13.24 -24.62 -23.29
C GLN A 40 12.69 -24.04 -24.60
N ALA A 41 11.48 -23.48 -24.59
CA ALA A 41 10.86 -22.89 -25.77
C ALA A 41 11.70 -21.75 -26.36
N LEU A 42 12.34 -20.94 -25.52
CA LEU A 42 13.22 -19.86 -25.97
C LEU A 42 14.54 -20.39 -26.55
N GLN A 43 15.15 -21.41 -25.94
CA GLN A 43 16.39 -22.04 -26.42
C GLN A 43 16.20 -22.77 -27.75
N GLU A 44 15.06 -23.44 -27.93
CA GLU A 44 14.70 -24.07 -29.19
C GLU A 44 14.61 -23.02 -30.32
N LYS A 45 14.03 -21.84 -30.05
CA LYS A 45 13.94 -20.74 -31.02
C LYS A 45 15.27 -20.06 -31.30
N GLU A 46 16.13 -19.94 -30.29
CA GLU A 46 17.52 -19.50 -30.47
C GLU A 46 18.21 -20.38 -31.52
N THR A 47 18.01 -21.70 -31.43
CA THR A 47 18.64 -22.69 -32.32
C THR A 47 18.00 -22.75 -33.72
N GLN A 48 16.66 -22.73 -33.82
CA GLN A 48 15.94 -23.06 -35.07
C GLN A 48 15.71 -21.86 -36.01
N ASN A 49 15.91 -20.62 -35.56
CA ASN A 49 15.64 -19.43 -36.40
C ASN A 49 16.59 -18.26 -36.15
N SER A 50 17.86 -18.55 -35.79
CA SER A 50 18.84 -17.53 -35.38
C SER A 50 18.31 -16.61 -34.26
N GLY A 51 17.43 -17.12 -33.39
CA GLY A 51 16.80 -16.37 -32.30
C GLY A 51 15.71 -15.37 -32.69
N ILE A 52 15.26 -15.34 -33.96
CA ILE A 52 14.18 -14.44 -34.37
C ILE A 52 12.83 -15.05 -34.00
N ILE A 53 12.10 -14.38 -33.09
CA ILE A 53 10.75 -14.76 -32.71
C ILE A 53 9.74 -14.00 -33.57
N LYS A 54 8.86 -14.73 -34.27
CA LYS A 54 7.74 -14.15 -35.03
C LYS A 54 6.46 -14.20 -34.20
N GLU A 55 5.63 -13.17 -34.35
CA GLU A 55 4.35 -13.07 -33.62
C GLU A 55 3.42 -14.26 -33.91
N THR A 56 3.45 -14.77 -35.14
CA THR A 56 2.68 -15.95 -35.56
C THR A 56 3.04 -17.24 -34.83
N GLU A 57 4.24 -17.31 -34.24
CA GLU A 57 4.74 -18.49 -33.52
C GLU A 57 4.46 -18.40 -32.01
N LEU A 58 4.06 -17.23 -31.50
CA LEU A 58 3.88 -17.01 -30.07
C LEU A 58 2.80 -17.91 -29.47
N GLN A 59 1.68 -18.12 -30.17
CA GLN A 59 0.61 -18.98 -29.67
C GLN A 59 1.12 -20.41 -29.45
N GLN A 60 1.85 -20.96 -30.42
CA GLN A 60 2.43 -22.30 -30.31
C GLN A 60 3.41 -22.42 -29.14
N MET A 61 4.22 -21.36 -28.92
CA MET A 61 5.12 -21.31 -27.77
C MET A 61 4.34 -21.26 -26.45
N ILE A 62 3.26 -20.49 -26.38
CA ILE A 62 2.39 -20.40 -25.19
C ILE A 62 1.73 -21.75 -24.92
N ASP A 63 1.17 -22.40 -25.94
CA ASP A 63 0.50 -23.70 -25.82
C ASP A 63 1.48 -24.79 -25.34
N PHE A 64 2.74 -24.73 -25.76
CA PHE A 64 3.78 -25.62 -25.25
C PHE A 64 4.11 -25.37 -23.78
N VAL A 65 4.18 -24.11 -23.36
CA VAL A 65 4.48 -23.74 -21.96
C VAL A 65 3.30 -24.05 -21.03
N TYR A 66 2.07 -23.91 -21.52
CA TYR A 66 0.82 -24.13 -20.78
C TYR A 66 -0.06 -25.17 -21.48
N PRO A 67 0.38 -26.44 -21.55
CA PRO A 67 -0.37 -27.46 -22.27
C PRO A 67 -1.70 -27.75 -21.56
N ASN A 68 -1.64 -27.85 -20.24
CA ASN A 68 -2.76 -28.14 -19.36
C ASN A 68 -2.59 -27.32 -18.07
N TRP A 69 -3.67 -27.24 -17.29
CA TRP A 69 -3.58 -26.74 -15.92
C TRP A 69 -2.92 -27.77 -15.01
N ASP A 70 -2.08 -27.30 -14.09
CA ASP A 70 -1.77 -28.07 -12.90
C ASP A 70 -3.00 -28.10 -11.98
N LYS A 71 -3.10 -29.12 -11.12
CA LYS A 71 -4.23 -29.27 -10.20
C LYS A 71 -4.32 -28.10 -9.23
N ASP A 72 -3.22 -27.68 -8.63
CA ASP A 72 -3.22 -26.60 -7.63
C ASP A 72 -3.59 -25.26 -8.28
N ASP A 73 -3.03 -24.99 -9.47
CA ASP A 73 -3.35 -23.79 -10.26
C ASP A 73 -4.85 -23.79 -10.67
N LYS A 74 -5.41 -24.95 -11.02
CA LYS A 74 -6.82 -25.10 -11.39
C LYS A 74 -7.75 -24.92 -10.19
N ASP A 75 -7.43 -25.56 -9.06
CA ASP A 75 -8.21 -25.46 -7.83
C ASP A 75 -8.22 -24.02 -7.30
N GLU A 76 -7.08 -23.30 -7.37
CA GLU A 76 -7.00 -21.88 -7.01
C GLU A 76 -7.88 -21.02 -7.95
N PHE A 77 -7.78 -21.24 -9.26
CA PHE A 77 -8.60 -20.54 -10.24
C PHE A 77 -10.10 -20.77 -10.03
N ASP A 78 -10.53 -22.02 -9.87
CA ASP A 78 -11.94 -22.37 -9.69
C ASP A 78 -12.49 -21.83 -8.37
N LYS A 79 -11.68 -21.86 -7.30
CA LYS A 79 -12.02 -21.24 -6.03
C LYS A 79 -12.22 -19.74 -6.16
N ILE A 80 -11.28 -19.02 -6.78
CA ILE A 80 -11.39 -17.57 -6.95
C ILE A 80 -12.59 -17.22 -7.82
N THR A 81 -12.81 -17.96 -8.90
CA THR A 81 -13.93 -17.74 -9.82
C THR A 81 -15.26 -17.96 -9.11
N SER A 82 -15.42 -19.06 -8.37
CA SER A 82 -16.65 -19.33 -7.61
C SER A 82 -16.92 -18.29 -6.52
N LEU A 83 -15.88 -17.78 -5.85
CA LEU A 83 -16.01 -16.69 -4.89
C LEU A 83 -16.46 -15.39 -5.58
N LEU A 84 -15.88 -15.08 -6.73
CA LEU A 84 -16.25 -13.91 -7.51
C LEU A 84 -17.70 -13.99 -8.00
N ASP A 85 -18.11 -15.13 -8.55
CA ASP A 85 -19.48 -15.36 -9.00
C ASP A 85 -20.46 -15.21 -7.83
N ASN A 86 -20.14 -15.81 -6.68
CA ASN A 86 -20.94 -15.67 -5.47
C ASN A 86 -21.06 -14.21 -5.01
N PHE A 87 -19.97 -13.46 -5.04
CA PHE A 87 -19.95 -12.04 -4.69
C PHE A 87 -20.80 -11.21 -5.66
N ILE A 88 -20.69 -11.45 -6.97
CA ILE A 88 -21.52 -10.76 -7.96
C ILE A 88 -23.00 -11.07 -7.74
N GLU A 89 -23.33 -12.35 -7.55
CA GLU A 89 -24.71 -12.81 -7.43
C GLU A 89 -25.38 -12.43 -6.11
N ASN A 90 -24.65 -12.42 -5.00
CA ASN A 90 -25.26 -12.26 -3.68
C ASN A 90 -24.96 -10.91 -3.04
N GLU A 91 -23.85 -10.27 -3.43
CA GLU A 91 -23.33 -9.10 -2.75
C GLU A 91 -23.35 -7.83 -3.61
N MET A 92 -23.24 -7.92 -4.94
CA MET A 92 -23.28 -6.74 -5.83
C MET A 92 -24.63 -6.50 -6.52
N LYS A 93 -25.73 -7.06 -6.00
CA LYS A 93 -27.05 -6.82 -6.57
C LYS A 93 -27.48 -5.36 -6.34
N PRO A 94 -27.62 -4.54 -7.40
CA PRO A 94 -28.03 -3.15 -7.24
C PRO A 94 -29.43 -3.09 -6.63
N PHE A 95 -29.64 -2.09 -5.77
CA PHE A 95 -30.91 -1.85 -5.06
C PHE A 95 -31.30 -2.91 -4.01
N ILE A 96 -30.39 -3.84 -3.65
CA ILE A 96 -30.56 -4.72 -2.50
C ILE A 96 -29.69 -4.21 -1.35
N TYR A 97 -30.33 -3.86 -0.24
CA TYR A 97 -29.64 -3.42 0.97
C TYR A 97 -29.02 -4.61 1.70
N ASN A 98 -27.74 -4.52 2.02
CA ASN A 98 -27.01 -5.49 2.83
C ASN A 98 -26.34 -4.74 3.99
N GLU A 99 -26.91 -4.88 5.19
CA GLU A 99 -26.46 -4.18 6.42
C GLU A 99 -24.99 -4.45 6.72
N LYS A 100 -24.54 -5.69 6.51
CA LYS A 100 -23.15 -6.09 6.73
C LYS A 100 -22.18 -5.36 5.80
N GLN A 101 -22.56 -5.09 4.55
CA GLN A 101 -21.70 -4.35 3.62
C GLN A 101 -21.56 -2.87 3.99
N GLU A 102 -22.61 -2.28 4.55
CA GLU A 102 -22.52 -0.91 5.03
C GLU A 102 -21.60 -0.81 6.25
N GLU A 103 -21.72 -1.76 7.19
CA GLU A 103 -20.77 -1.88 8.31
C GLU A 103 -19.34 -2.11 7.81
N ASP A 104 -19.10 -3.09 6.93
CA ASP A 104 -17.79 -3.39 6.34
C ASP A 104 -17.21 -2.19 5.56
N PHE A 105 -18.07 -1.34 4.98
CA PHE A 105 -17.67 -0.09 4.32
C PHE A 105 -17.22 0.96 5.35
N TYR A 106 -17.99 1.17 6.42
CA TYR A 106 -17.61 2.11 7.48
C TYR A 106 -16.35 1.65 8.23
N GLU A 107 -16.15 0.34 8.40
CA GLU A 107 -14.92 -0.21 8.98
C GLU A 107 -13.67 0.10 8.15
N GLN A 108 -13.81 0.35 6.84
CA GLN A 108 -12.68 0.80 6.00
C GLN A 108 -12.22 2.23 6.35
N PHE A 109 -13.06 3.04 6.98
CA PHE A 109 -12.71 4.38 7.44
C PHE A 109 -12.11 4.36 8.86
N ASP A 110 -11.06 3.58 9.08
CA ASP A 110 -10.46 3.29 10.39
C ASP A 110 -9.51 4.39 10.93
N GLY A 111 -9.81 5.66 10.66
CA GLY A 111 -8.92 6.79 10.91
C GLY A 111 -8.93 7.36 12.32
N VAL A 112 -7.81 7.25 13.03
CA VAL A 112 -7.55 7.96 14.29
C VAL A 112 -6.74 9.24 14.01
N LYS A 113 -7.24 10.39 14.48
CA LYS A 113 -6.53 11.68 14.38
C LYS A 113 -5.49 11.81 15.48
N VAL A 114 -4.24 11.99 15.10
CA VAL A 114 -3.09 12.21 15.99
C VAL A 114 -2.34 13.49 15.60
N LEU A 115 -1.73 14.15 16.57
CA LEU A 115 -0.98 15.39 16.37
C LEU A 115 0.52 15.07 16.30
N PRO A 116 1.23 15.35 15.20
CA PRO A 116 2.69 15.25 15.16
C PRO A 116 3.34 16.11 16.25
N LEU A 117 4.34 15.57 16.95
CA LEU A 117 5.01 16.26 18.06
C LEU A 117 5.52 17.66 17.67
N LYS A 118 6.04 17.81 16.44
CA LYS A 118 6.51 19.09 15.88
C LYS A 118 5.46 20.21 15.93
N PHE A 119 4.17 19.88 15.83
CA PHE A 119 3.08 20.84 15.82
C PHE A 119 2.46 21.12 17.19
N PHE A 120 2.94 20.49 18.26
CA PHE A 120 2.34 20.63 19.59
C PHE A 120 2.33 22.09 20.09
N GLY A 121 3.43 22.83 19.92
CA GLY A 121 3.49 24.23 20.34
C GLY A 121 2.57 25.16 19.52
N GLU A 122 2.48 24.93 18.21
CA GLU A 122 1.55 25.67 17.34
C GLU A 122 0.10 25.35 17.69
N TYR A 123 -0.19 24.09 17.99
CA TYR A 123 -1.50 23.64 18.44
C TYR A 123 -1.95 24.37 19.71
N GLN A 124 -1.09 24.47 20.72
CA GLN A 124 -1.38 25.23 21.95
C GLN A 124 -1.65 26.71 21.65
N THR A 125 -0.81 27.35 20.82
CA THR A 125 -0.99 28.74 20.42
C THR A 125 -2.33 28.98 19.72
N LEU A 126 -2.77 28.05 18.88
CA LEU A 126 -4.05 28.14 18.19
C LEU A 126 -5.24 27.94 19.14
N LEU A 127 -5.10 27.10 20.18
CA LEU A 127 -6.11 26.95 21.22
C LEU A 127 -6.25 28.22 22.07
N GLU A 128 -5.14 28.83 22.48
CA GLU A 128 -5.14 30.12 23.22
C GLU A 128 -5.81 31.24 22.41
N GLN A 129 -5.69 31.21 21.08
CA GLN A 129 -6.36 32.15 20.18
C GLN A 129 -7.81 31.76 19.86
N ASN A 130 -8.37 30.71 20.51
CA ASN A 130 -9.67 30.10 20.21
C ASN A 130 -9.86 29.71 18.72
N LYS A 131 -8.78 29.41 17.99
CA LYS A 131 -8.79 29.02 16.57
C LYS A 131 -8.88 27.49 16.42
N PHE A 132 -9.92 26.89 17.00
CA PHE A 132 -10.09 25.43 17.09
C PHE A 132 -10.01 24.69 15.74
N ILE A 133 -10.64 25.24 14.70
CA ILE A 133 -10.62 24.62 13.36
C ILE A 133 -9.18 24.55 12.81
N LYS A 134 -8.38 25.60 13.02
CA LYS A 134 -6.97 25.60 12.60
C LYS A 134 -6.13 24.62 13.42
N ALA A 135 -6.43 24.51 14.72
CA ALA A 135 -5.77 23.55 15.59
C ALA A 135 -6.07 22.10 15.15
N GLU A 136 -7.31 21.79 14.76
CA GLU A 136 -7.66 20.46 14.22
C GLU A 136 -6.96 20.14 12.90
N ASN A 137 -6.69 21.13 12.05
CA ASN A 137 -5.98 20.93 10.78
C ASN A 137 -4.51 20.51 10.94
N LEU A 138 -3.93 20.68 12.13
CA LEU A 138 -2.57 20.20 12.43
C LEU A 138 -2.52 18.69 12.68
N LYS A 139 -3.66 18.04 12.92
CA LYS A 139 -3.74 16.61 13.15
C LYS A 139 -3.68 15.84 11.83
N VAL A 140 -3.03 14.70 11.86
CA VAL A 140 -2.94 13.75 10.75
C VAL A 140 -3.72 12.49 11.09
N GLN A 141 -4.23 11.81 10.06
CA GLN A 141 -4.99 10.58 10.23
C GLN A 141 -4.07 9.36 10.09
N ILE A 142 -4.14 8.43 11.04
CA ILE A 142 -3.49 7.13 10.96
C ILE A 142 -4.52 6.02 11.13
N SER A 143 -4.27 4.83 10.59
CA SER A 143 -5.18 3.70 10.75
C SER A 143 -5.22 3.21 12.20
N SER A 144 -6.36 2.65 12.61
CA SER A 144 -6.59 2.16 13.97
C SER A 144 -5.59 1.06 14.34
N LYS A 145 -5.23 0.20 13.38
CA LYS A 145 -4.17 -0.82 13.55
C LYS A 145 -2.82 -0.19 13.88
N ARG A 146 -2.44 0.90 13.20
CA ARG A 146 -1.17 1.61 13.45
C ARG A 146 -1.20 2.33 14.79
N PHE A 147 -2.31 2.99 15.11
CA PHE A 147 -2.49 3.66 16.39
C PHE A 147 -2.31 2.68 17.57
N ASN A 148 -3.01 1.53 17.53
CA ASN A 148 -2.88 0.49 18.56
C ASN A 148 -1.45 -0.03 18.66
N ALA A 149 -0.78 -0.31 17.53
CA ALA A 149 0.61 -0.76 17.52
C ALA A 149 1.59 0.26 18.10
N LEU A 150 1.34 1.56 17.91
CA LEU A 150 2.20 2.64 18.42
C LEU A 150 1.96 2.95 19.89
N ILE A 151 0.72 2.84 20.39
CA ILE A 151 0.43 2.97 21.83
C ILE A 151 1.22 1.94 22.63
N HIS A 152 1.30 0.69 22.16
CA HIS A 152 2.04 -0.37 22.84
C HIS A 152 3.58 -0.21 22.77
N LYS A 153 4.09 0.71 21.94
CA LYS A 153 5.51 0.94 21.70
C LYS A 153 5.96 2.36 22.07
N ASP A 154 5.20 3.06 22.91
CA ASP A 154 5.47 4.46 23.32
C ASP A 154 5.62 5.44 22.13
N GLY A 155 5.00 5.12 20.98
CA GLY A 155 5.03 5.94 19.78
C GLY A 155 3.97 7.04 19.76
N VAL A 156 2.95 6.93 20.62
CA VAL A 156 1.86 7.91 20.77
C VAL A 156 1.59 8.14 22.25
N ASP A 157 1.63 9.41 22.67
CA ASP A 157 1.33 9.86 24.03
C ASP A 157 -0.03 10.58 24.09
N VAL A 158 -0.64 10.63 25.26
CA VAL A 158 -1.76 11.55 25.53
C VAL A 158 -1.20 12.79 26.23
N LYS A 159 -1.32 13.96 25.59
CA LYS A 159 -0.98 15.25 26.21
C LYS A 159 -2.24 16.05 26.48
N THR A 160 -2.20 16.84 27.54
CA THR A 160 -3.24 17.84 27.85
C THR A 160 -2.72 19.21 27.44
N ALA A 161 -3.49 19.92 26.63
CA ALA A 161 -3.26 21.32 26.31
C ALA A 161 -4.23 22.17 27.13
N GLU A 162 -3.69 23.08 27.93
CA GLU A 162 -4.45 24.01 28.77
C GLU A 162 -4.51 25.37 28.07
N PHE A 163 -5.68 26.02 28.06
CA PHE A 163 -5.84 27.34 27.46
C PHE A 163 -7.01 28.09 28.09
N GLU A 164 -6.98 29.42 28.02
CA GLU A 164 -8.07 30.25 28.51
C GLU A 164 -9.09 30.54 27.40
N SER A 165 -10.37 30.31 27.69
CA SER A 165 -11.44 30.69 26.78
C SER A 165 -11.61 32.22 26.74
N ILE A 166 -11.30 32.85 25.62
CA ILE A 166 -11.45 34.32 25.40
C ILE A 166 -12.83 34.85 25.80
N GLY A 167 -13.91 34.09 25.56
CA GLY A 167 -15.28 34.56 25.83
C GLY A 167 -15.73 34.42 27.29
N THR A 168 -15.14 33.50 28.05
CA THR A 168 -15.60 33.17 29.42
C THR A 168 -14.53 33.32 30.48
N HIS A 169 -13.29 33.58 30.09
CA HIS A 169 -12.09 33.61 30.93
C HIS A 169 -11.89 32.37 31.80
N LYS A 170 -12.50 31.24 31.39
CA LYS A 170 -12.33 29.94 32.05
C LYS A 170 -11.12 29.24 31.46
N ILE A 171 -10.31 28.66 32.33
CA ILE A 171 -9.27 27.71 31.94
C ILE A 171 -9.96 26.42 31.50
N LEU A 172 -9.62 25.97 30.29
CA LEU A 172 -10.10 24.74 29.68
C LEU A 172 -8.93 23.81 29.40
N GLU A 173 -9.21 22.52 29.45
CA GLU A 173 -8.24 21.46 29.17
C GLU A 173 -8.70 20.64 27.96
N GLN A 174 -7.80 20.42 27.01
CA GLN A 174 -8.05 19.60 25.82
C GLN A 174 -7.02 18.46 25.77
N LYS A 175 -7.50 17.22 25.85
CA LYS A 175 -6.65 16.04 25.63
C LYS A 175 -6.43 15.81 24.13
N VAL A 176 -5.20 15.49 23.76
CA VAL A 176 -4.80 15.21 22.38
C VAL A 176 -3.79 14.06 22.33
N PHE A 177 -3.96 13.15 21.36
CA PHE A 177 -2.97 12.12 21.05
C PHE A 177 -1.82 12.74 20.27
N VAL A 178 -0.61 12.66 20.79
CA VAL A 178 0.61 13.21 20.18
C VAL A 178 1.50 12.08 19.72
N ILE A 179 1.88 12.08 18.45
CA ILE A 179 2.73 11.04 17.86
C ILE A 179 4.19 11.49 17.82
N ASN A 180 5.08 10.66 18.35
CA ASN A 180 6.52 10.91 18.48
C ASN A 180 7.31 10.47 17.22
N LYS A 181 6.69 10.62 16.05
CA LYS A 181 7.25 10.23 14.76
C LYS A 181 7.49 11.44 13.89
N LYS A 182 8.54 11.37 13.08
CA LYS A 182 8.98 12.52 12.28
C LYS A 182 7.89 12.95 11.30
N TYR A 183 7.62 14.24 11.22
CA TYR A 183 6.67 14.79 10.25
C TYR A 183 7.32 15.80 9.30
N ASP A 184 7.13 15.57 8.01
CA ASP A 184 7.56 16.44 6.92
C ASP A 184 6.36 16.85 6.07
N SER A 185 6.34 18.10 5.58
CA SER A 185 5.20 18.62 4.82
C SER A 185 5.11 18.07 3.39
N GLU A 186 6.21 17.58 2.82
CA GLU A 186 6.25 17.00 1.46
C GLU A 186 5.98 15.50 1.49
N ILE A 187 6.60 14.77 2.43
CA ILE A 187 6.51 13.30 2.51
C ILE A 187 5.57 12.78 3.61
N GLY A 188 5.05 13.66 4.47
CA GLY A 188 4.11 13.33 5.54
C GLY A 188 4.77 12.69 6.76
N LEU A 189 3.98 11.89 7.47
CA LEU A 189 4.38 11.22 8.70
C LEU A 189 5.28 10.00 8.41
N GLN A 190 6.49 10.01 8.96
CA GLN A 190 7.51 8.97 8.80
C GLN A 190 7.53 8.05 10.03
N LEU A 191 6.96 6.84 9.90
CA LEU A 191 6.72 5.94 11.03
C LEU A 191 7.99 5.29 11.61
N ASP A 192 9.02 5.13 10.78
CA ASP A 192 10.27 4.46 11.15
C ASP A 192 11.29 5.42 11.78
N VAL A 193 11.01 6.72 11.74
CA VAL A 193 11.92 7.77 12.22
C VAL A 193 11.30 8.47 13.41
N GLU A 194 12.00 8.46 14.54
CA GLU A 194 11.58 9.21 15.71
C GLU A 194 11.83 10.71 15.52
N GLU A 195 10.91 11.53 16.00
CA GLU A 195 11.13 12.97 16.06
C GLU A 195 12.03 13.25 17.27
N SER A 196 13.29 13.62 17.03
CA SER A 196 14.20 14.00 18.11
C SER A 196 13.64 15.23 18.81
N SER A 197 13.30 15.10 20.09
CA SER A 197 13.00 16.24 20.95
C SER A 197 14.26 17.11 21.01
N SER A 198 14.26 18.20 20.23
CA SER A 198 15.24 19.26 20.39
C SER A 198 15.06 19.80 21.80
N LYS A 199 15.91 19.34 22.72
CA LYS A 199 16.03 19.91 24.07
C LYS A 199 16.18 21.42 23.89
N GLU A 200 15.25 22.18 24.45
CA GLU A 200 15.50 23.59 24.76
C GLU A 200 16.72 23.63 25.68
N ASN A 201 17.89 23.90 25.10
CA ASN A 201 18.93 24.64 25.79
C ASN A 201 18.37 26.04 26.05
N ARG A 202 17.67 26.21 27.18
CA ARG A 202 17.58 27.52 27.82
C ARG A 202 18.59 27.53 28.96
N PHE A 203 19.79 27.97 28.61
CA PHE A 203 20.66 28.63 29.57
C PHE A 203 20.01 29.96 29.97
N LEU A 204 20.18 30.26 31.27
CA LEU A 204 19.83 31.46 32.05
C LEU A 204 18.45 31.44 32.72
#